data_AF-A0A415P1C9-F1
#
_entry.id   AF-A0A415P1C9-F1
#
_cell.length_a   1.000
_cell.length_b   1.000
_cell.length_c   1.000
_cell.angle_alpha   90.00
_cell.angle_beta   90.00
_cell.angle_gamma   90.00
#
_symmetry.space_group_name_H-M   'P 1'
#
loop_
_entity.id
_entity.type
_entity.pdbx_description
1 polymer ?
#
loop_
_entity_poly.entity_id
_entity_poly.type
_entity_poly.pdbx_seq_one_letter_code
_entity_poly.pdbx_strand_id
1 'polypeptide(L)' 'MPLKEILAFLFLLVVVFLFANLWFHFVEAIISRIKKVLTIHKEPPTWHSYPCEEEEVKPDNNKKG' A
#
# COMPACT_ATOMS: atom_id res chain seq x y z
N MET A 1 -8.66 13.01 -46.39
CA MET A 1 -8.07 12.31 -45.23
C MET A 1 -9.01 11.19 -44.85
N PRO A 2 -8.57 9.93 -44.85
CA PRO A 2 -9.47 8.80 -44.68
C PRO A 2 -10.08 8.83 -43.28
N LEU A 3 -11.41 8.88 -43.20
CA LEU A 3 -12.20 8.91 -41.95
C LEU A 3 -11.79 7.78 -40.97
N LYS A 4 -11.23 6.69 -41.51
CA LYS A 4 -10.69 5.55 -40.78
C LYS A 4 -9.52 5.93 -39.85
N GLU A 5 -8.63 6.82 -40.29
CA GLU A 5 -7.48 7.28 -39.47
C GLU A 5 -7.97 8.18 -38.34
N ILE A 6 -8.88 9.11 -38.66
CA ILE A 6 -9.47 10.03 -37.67
C ILE A 6 -10.18 9.25 -36.56
N LEU A 7 -10.95 8.22 -36.92
CA LEU A 7 -11.64 7.38 -35.95
C LEU A 7 -10.68 6.56 -35.09
N ALA A 8 -9.58 6.05 -35.67
CA ALA A 8 -8.55 5.32 -34.93
C ALA A 8 -7.84 6.22 -33.89
N PHE A 9 -7.51 7.47 -34.26
CA PHE A 9 -6.93 8.43 -33.34
C PHE A 9 -7.90 8.83 -32.22
N LEU A 10 -9.17 9.08 -32.55
CA LEU A 10 -10.22 9.34 -31.57
C LEU A 10 -10.38 8.18 -30.59
N PHE A 11 -10.44 6.95 -31.09
CA PHE A 11 -10.60 5.76 -30.25
C PHE A 11 -9.38 5.55 -29.35
N LEU A 12 -8.17 5.68 -29.90
CA LEU A 12 -6.93 5.60 -29.12
C LEU A 12 -6.94 6.65 -28.00
N LEU A 13 -7.31 7.89 -28.31
CA LEU A 13 -7.32 8.98 -27.34
C LEU A 13 -8.33 8.69 -26.22
N VAL A 14 -9.53 8.22 -26.55
CA VAL A 14 -10.56 7.83 -25.57
C VAL A 14 -10.07 6.68 -24.69
N VAL A 15 -9.45 5.65 -25.27
CA VAL A 15 -8.89 4.52 -24.52
C VAL A 15 -7.79 4.98 -23.57
N VAL A 16 -6.85 5.81 -24.04
CA VAL A 16 -5.78 6.38 -23.20
C VAL A 16 -6.36 7.27 -22.11
N PHE A 17 -7.42 8.02 -22.38
CA PHE A 17 -8.06 8.89 -21.39
C PHE A 17 -8.78 8.10 -20.30
N LEU A 18 -9.53 7.05 -20.69
CA LEU A 18 -10.11 6.07 -19.76
C LEU A 18 -9.04 5.38 -18.93
N PHE A 19 -7.94 4.99 -19.58
CA PHE A 19 -6.79 4.41 -18.90
C PHE A 19 -6.23 5.41 -17.91
N ALA A 20 -5.86 6.63 -18.30
CA ALA A 20 -5.31 7.65 -17.42
C ALA A 20 -6.22 7.97 -16.22
N ASN A 21 -7.53 8.07 -16.45
CA ASN A 21 -8.52 8.33 -15.40
C ASN A 21 -8.63 7.18 -14.39
N LEU A 22 -8.56 5.92 -14.85
CA LEU A 22 -8.66 4.74 -14.00
C LEU A 22 -7.30 4.33 -13.40
N TRP A 23 -6.23 4.67 -14.10
CA TRP A 23 -4.84 4.26 -13.84
C TRP A 23 -4.32 4.83 -12.53
N PHE A 24 -4.75 6.03 -12.13
CA PHE A 24 -4.30 6.62 -10.87
C PHE A 24 -4.61 5.69 -9.68
N HIS A 25 -5.83 5.16 -9.62
CA HIS A 25 -6.23 4.24 -8.55
C HIS A 25 -5.50 2.89 -8.65
N PHE A 26 -5.26 2.40 -9.86
CA PHE A 26 -4.53 1.16 -10.10
C PHE A 26 -3.05 1.26 -9.72
N VAL A 27 -2.41 2.39 -10.06
CA VAL A 27 -1.03 2.70 -9.67
C VAL A 27 -0.91 2.85 -8.16
N GLU A 28 -1.87 3.47 -7.49
CA GLU A 28 -1.85 3.63 -6.03
C GLU A 28 -1.94 2.27 -5.31
N ALA A 29 -2.79 1.37 -5.81
CA ALA A 29 -2.86 -0.01 -5.32
C ALA A 29 -1.57 -0.79 -5.62
N ILE A 30 -1.01 -0.64 -6.82
CA ILE A 30 0.26 -1.28 -7.22
C ILE A 30 1.41 -0.78 -6.38
N ILE A 31 1.54 0.53 -6.13
CA ILE A 31 2.60 1.10 -5.29
C ILE A 31 2.49 0.59 -3.86
N SER A 32 1.27 0.51 -3.30
CA SER A 32 1.07 -0.05 -1.96
C SER A 32 1.44 -1.53 -1.91
N ARG A 33 1.11 -2.29 -2.96
CA ARG A 33 1.50 -3.71 -3.07
C ARG A 33 2.99 -3.90 -3.31
N ILE A 34 3.60 -3.11 -4.19
CA ILE A 34 5.03 -3.11 -4.46
C ILE A 34 5.79 -2.69 -3.21
N LYS A 35 5.35 -1.64 -2.50
CA LYS A 35 5.89 -1.28 -1.19
C LYS A 35 5.79 -2.46 -0.24
N LYS A 36 4.62 -3.09 -0.09
CA LYS A 36 4.44 -4.26 0.79
C LYS A 36 5.36 -5.42 0.42
N VAL A 37 5.52 -5.70 -0.88
CA VAL A 37 6.41 -6.75 -1.42
C VAL A 37 7.88 -6.38 -1.27
N LEU A 38 8.25 -5.11 -1.41
CA LEU A 38 9.63 -4.63 -1.22
C LEU A 38 9.98 -4.50 0.27
N THR A 39 9.02 -4.20 1.13
CA THR A 39 9.19 -4.16 2.59
C THR A 39 9.17 -5.56 3.20
N ILE A 40 8.61 -6.58 2.53
CA ILE A 40 8.65 -7.98 2.99
C ILE A 40 10.05 -8.61 2.89
N HIS A 41 11.04 -7.88 2.35
CA HIS A 41 12.41 -8.36 2.19
C HIS A 41 13.42 -7.73 3.14
N LYS A 42 12.98 -6.89 4.09
CA LYS A 42 13.81 -6.45 5.20
C LYS A 42 12.93 -6.28 6.43
N GLU A 43 12.73 -7.39 7.13
CA GLU A 43 12.94 -7.32 8.57
C GLU A 43 14.44 -7.07 8.74
N PRO A 44 14.92 -5.83 8.99
CA PRO A 44 16.23 -5.72 9.58
C PRO A 44 16.17 -6.53 10.88
N PRO A 45 17.13 -7.43 11.14
CA PRO A 45 17.22 -8.07 12.44
C PRO A 45 17.22 -6.94 13.47
N THR A 46 16.20 -6.93 14.32
CA THR A 46 15.99 -5.99 15.42
C THR A 46 17.18 -6.11 16.38
N TRP A 47 18.28 -5.40 16.08
CA TRP A 47 19.46 -5.37 16.95
C TRP A 47 19.25 -4.49 18.20
N HIS A 48 18.07 -3.88 18.34
CA HIS A 48 17.58 -3.37 19.61
C HIS A 48 16.11 -3.75 19.77
N SER A 49 15.84 -4.72 20.65
CA SER A 49 14.52 -4.89 21.24
C SER A 49 14.18 -3.61 21.98
N TYR A 50 13.27 -2.80 21.44
CA TYR A 50 12.52 -1.85 22.25
C TYR A 50 11.81 -2.70 23.31
N PRO A 51 12.02 -2.48 24.62
CA PRO A 51 11.30 -3.22 25.62
C PRO A 51 9.84 -2.87 25.41
N CYS A 52 9.04 -3.86 25.02
CA CYS A 52 7.62 -3.79 25.24
C CYS A 52 7.48 -3.49 26.73
N GLU A 53 7.08 -2.26 27.03
CA GLU A 53 6.52 -1.89 28.32
C GLU A 53 5.19 -2.64 28.43
N GLU A 54 5.31 -3.95 28.65
CA GLU A 54 4.28 -4.86 29.09
C GLU A 54 3.95 -4.42 30.51
N GLU A 55 3.08 -3.41 30.56
CA GLU A 55 2.04 -3.17 31.55
C GLU A 55 2.31 -3.87 32.90
N GLU A 56 2.72 -3.06 33.87
CA GLU A 56 2.81 -3.42 35.28
C GLU A 56 1.48 -4.01 35.78
N VAL A 57 1.33 -5.34 35.71
CA VAL A 57 0.36 -6.05 36.55
C VAL A 57 1.10 -6.49 37.81
N LYS A 58 1.26 -5.55 38.73
CA LYS A 58 1.62 -5.85 40.12
C LYS A 58 0.39 -6.50 40.79
N PRO A 59 0.43 -7.77 41.20
CA PRO A 59 -0.68 -8.34 41.97
C PRO A 59 -0.67 -7.71 43.37
N ASP A 60 -1.67 -6.89 43.67
CA ASP A 60 -1.97 -6.44 45.03
C ASP A 60 -2.36 -7.66 45.87
N ASN A 61 -1.44 -8.08 46.72
CA ASN A 61 -1.62 -9.11 47.72
C ASN A 61 -1.51 -8.54 49.14
N ASN A 62 -2.32 -7.53 49.49
CA ASN A 62 -2.58 -7.18 50.89
C ASN A 62 -3.95 -7.66 51.40
N LYS A 63 -4.05 -8.98 51.56
CA LYS A 63 -5.16 -9.61 52.29
C LYS A 63 -5.11 -9.15 53.76
N LYS A 64 -5.94 -8.15 54.11
CA LYS A 64 -6.34 -7.89 55.49
C LYS A 64 -7.27 -9.02 55.93
N GLY A 65 -6.87 -9.74 56.98
CA GLY A 65 -7.64 -10.78 57.66
C GLY A 65 -6.82 -11.34 58.80
#